data_AF-A0A969U6N3-F1
#
_entry.id   AF-A0A969U6N3-F1
#
_cell.length_a   1.000
_cell.length_b   1.000
_cell.length_c   1.000
_cell.angle_alpha   90.00
_cell.angle_beta   90.00
_cell.angle_gamma   90.00
#
_symmetry.space_group_name_H-M   'P 1'
#
loop_
_entity.id
_entity.type
_entity.pdbx_description
1 polymer ?
#
loop_
_entity_poly.entity_id
_entity_poly.type
_entity_poly.pdbx_seq_one_letter_code
_entity_poly.pdbx_strand_id
1 'polypeptide(L)'
;MPELIRNLIGVSTARALPTVTNPAIPHTVTAQIELLLALCQQHRCAIVLDNCESIFQGGAQVGRYRAGYADYGELFDTLGRMNHQSCLLLTSREKPTQISQLEGVDAKVRTLMLPGLDAIAGQQIFADRGCKPVVPLEWAEVDRYCGGNPLAFQLIAAAVQEVADGDVSEIFPYLRANKLGFADIHILLEQQWERLTSEEQQVMYWLAIGREPMSIADLETALHPAWNRQPPGNLDRIEPQSGLGNSSLLTVLQSLRRRSIIATSSGSVGLASVLENRGKQHWSLQPMVMEYVTSKFVERICTEIEREQPLLLNTHPIAQANAKEYLRQSQLRLIVKPTLDRLRTSIGNPQQIGQHLRRILADWQARNSFTTGVFDG
;
A
#
# COMPACT_ATOMS: atom_id res chain seq x y z
N MET A 1 26.21 -2.26 3.50
CA MET A 1 26.59 -0.85 3.31
C MET A 1 28.05 -0.65 2.87
N PRO A 2 29.06 -1.26 3.53
CA PRO A 2 30.47 -1.05 3.16
C PRO A 2 30.78 -1.35 1.71
N GLU A 3 30.16 -2.37 1.11
CA GLU A 3 30.42 -2.73 -0.29
C GLU A 3 29.83 -1.74 -1.29
N LEU A 4 28.64 -1.17 -1.06
CA LEU A 4 28.06 -0.22 -2.03
C LEU A 4 28.89 1.07 -2.08
N ILE A 5 29.23 1.65 -0.92
CA ILE A 5 30.03 2.88 -0.91
C ILE A 5 31.44 2.59 -1.45
N ARG A 6 32.05 1.44 -1.11
CA ARG A 6 33.30 1.01 -1.73
C ARG A 6 33.20 0.88 -3.25
N ASN A 7 32.10 0.31 -3.77
CA ASN A 7 31.87 0.18 -5.20
C ASN A 7 31.67 1.55 -5.87
N LEU A 8 30.90 2.46 -5.25
CA LEU A 8 30.72 3.82 -5.75
C LEU A 8 32.03 4.60 -5.78
N ILE A 9 32.84 4.49 -4.73
CA ILE A 9 34.20 5.07 -4.68
C ILE A 9 35.06 4.45 -5.78
N GLY A 10 35.09 3.12 -5.91
CA GLY A 10 35.87 2.41 -6.92
C GLY A 10 35.53 2.83 -8.36
N VAL A 11 34.24 2.90 -8.69
CA VAL A 11 33.78 3.33 -10.03
C VAL A 11 34.08 4.81 -10.27
N SER A 12 33.85 5.67 -9.28
CA SER A 12 34.08 7.11 -9.40
C SER A 12 35.56 7.44 -9.55
N THR A 13 36.42 6.74 -8.82
CA THR A 13 37.88 6.91 -8.87
C THR A 13 38.48 6.35 -10.16
N ALA A 14 38.04 5.18 -10.62
CA ALA A 14 38.48 4.61 -11.91
C ALA A 14 38.15 5.54 -13.10
N ARG A 15 37.04 6.27 -13.02
CA ARG A 15 36.66 7.29 -14.03
C ARG A 15 37.39 8.62 -13.88
N ALA A 16 37.67 9.05 -12.66
CA ALA A 16 38.30 10.33 -12.35
C ALA A 16 39.83 10.31 -12.53
N LEU A 17 40.47 9.19 -12.21
CA LEU A 17 41.92 9.00 -12.13
C LEU A 17 42.28 7.64 -12.75
N PRO A 18 42.31 7.51 -14.09
CA PRO A 18 42.52 6.22 -14.77
C PRO A 18 43.89 5.58 -14.50
N THR A 19 44.83 6.30 -13.90
CA THR A 19 46.16 5.83 -13.51
C THR A 19 46.24 5.32 -12.06
N VAL A 20 45.21 5.55 -11.23
CA VAL A 20 45.16 5.07 -9.83
C VAL A 20 44.42 3.73 -9.80
N THR A 21 45.18 2.63 -9.74
CA THR A 21 44.63 1.26 -9.82
C THR A 21 43.99 0.76 -8.52
N ASN A 22 44.08 1.49 -7.41
CA ASN A 22 43.33 1.19 -6.19
C ASN A 22 43.41 2.38 -5.22
N PRO A 23 42.39 3.24 -5.11
CA PRO A 23 42.36 4.24 -4.05
C PRO A 23 42.38 3.50 -2.71
N ALA A 24 43.14 3.98 -1.73
CA ALA A 24 43.09 3.43 -0.38
C ALA A 24 41.71 3.75 0.21
N ILE A 25 40.74 2.84 0.05
CA ILE A 25 39.38 3.05 0.54
C ILE A 25 39.41 2.96 2.07
N PRO A 26 38.94 3.98 2.80
CA PRO A 26 38.93 3.98 4.25
C PRO A 26 38.17 2.78 4.84
N HIS A 27 38.54 2.36 6.04
CA HIS A 27 37.89 1.22 6.70
C HIS A 27 36.56 1.58 7.37
N THR A 28 36.41 2.84 7.80
CA THR A 28 35.18 3.33 8.45
C THR A 28 34.20 3.88 7.43
N VAL A 29 32.91 3.74 7.73
CA VAL A 29 31.82 4.21 6.89
C VAL A 29 31.83 5.73 6.71
N THR A 30 31.97 6.48 7.81
CA THR A 30 32.02 7.94 7.77
C THR A 30 33.14 8.45 6.84
N ALA A 31 34.35 7.91 6.95
CA ALA A 31 35.46 8.30 6.09
C ALA A 31 35.24 7.89 4.61
N GLN A 32 34.52 6.79 4.35
CA GLN A 32 34.11 6.44 2.98
C GLN A 32 33.10 7.45 2.42
N ILE A 33 32.12 7.90 3.22
CA ILE A 33 31.15 8.93 2.82
C ILE A 33 31.86 10.26 2.53
N GLU A 34 32.80 10.67 3.38
CA GLU A 34 33.62 11.87 3.18
C GLU A 34 34.44 11.81 1.89
N LEU A 35 35.08 10.65 1.62
CA LEU A 35 35.80 10.44 0.37
C LEU A 35 34.88 10.52 -0.85
N LEU A 36 33.69 9.90 -0.78
CA LEU A 36 32.71 9.98 -1.86
C LEU A 36 32.25 11.43 -2.09
N LEU A 37 32.02 12.21 -1.03
CA LEU A 37 31.68 13.62 -1.13
C LEU A 37 32.81 14.41 -1.82
N ALA A 38 34.06 14.20 -1.42
CA ALA A 38 35.21 14.86 -2.05
C ALA A 38 35.29 14.55 -3.55
N LEU A 39 35.04 13.30 -3.93
CA LEU A 39 34.95 12.90 -5.34
C LEU A 39 33.80 13.61 -6.06
N CYS A 40 32.61 13.67 -5.44
CA CYS A 40 31.45 14.38 -5.99
C CYS A 40 31.65 15.91 -6.10
N GLN A 41 32.56 16.47 -5.31
CA GLN A 41 32.97 17.88 -5.37
C GLN A 41 34.00 18.13 -6.45
N GLN A 42 34.90 17.18 -6.74
CA GLN A 42 35.92 17.31 -7.77
C GLN A 42 35.40 16.92 -9.16
N HIS A 43 34.42 16.02 -9.23
CA HIS A 43 33.91 15.44 -10.46
C HIS A 43 32.38 15.50 -10.52
N ARG A 44 31.85 15.67 -11.74
CA ARG A 44 30.41 15.60 -12.00
C ARG A 44 30.00 14.14 -12.19
N CYS A 45 29.36 13.58 -11.17
CA CYS A 45 28.83 12.22 -11.20
C CYS A 45 27.29 12.24 -11.24
N ALA A 46 26.70 11.27 -11.94
CA ALA A 46 25.29 10.91 -11.80
C ALA A 46 25.24 9.54 -11.10
N ILE A 47 24.74 9.52 -9.86
CA ILE A 47 24.61 8.32 -9.05
C ILE A 47 23.12 7.97 -8.99
N VAL A 48 22.76 6.76 -9.41
CA VAL A 48 21.37 6.29 -9.38
C VAL A 48 21.30 5.11 -8.41
N LEU A 49 20.48 5.24 -7.38
CA LEU A 49 20.16 4.16 -6.46
C LEU A 49 18.71 3.75 -6.68
N ASP A 50 18.54 2.59 -7.29
CA ASP A 50 17.23 2.02 -7.59
C ASP A 50 16.68 1.22 -6.39
N ASN A 51 15.37 1.23 -6.21
CA ASN A 51 14.65 0.40 -5.23
C ASN A 51 15.11 0.63 -3.78
N CYS A 52 15.21 1.90 -3.37
CA CYS A 52 15.73 2.31 -2.07
C CYS A 52 14.92 1.71 -0.89
N GLU A 53 13.63 1.38 -1.06
CA GLU A 53 12.83 0.77 0.00
C GLU A 53 13.35 -0.58 0.51
N SER A 54 14.18 -1.25 -0.29
CA SER A 54 14.82 -2.53 0.05
C SER A 54 15.71 -2.45 1.29
N ILE A 55 16.20 -1.25 1.66
CA ILE A 55 17.02 -1.01 2.85
C ILE A 55 16.19 -0.76 4.12
N PHE A 56 14.87 -0.59 3.99
CA PHE A 56 13.96 -0.36 5.11
C PHE A 56 13.33 -1.66 5.62
N GLN A 57 13.09 -1.69 6.93
CA GLN A 57 12.50 -2.81 7.66
C GLN A 57 11.00 -2.90 7.36
N GLY A 58 10.59 -4.02 6.76
CA GLY A 58 9.17 -4.36 6.62
C GLY A 58 8.55 -4.69 7.97
N GLY A 59 7.24 -4.47 8.10
CA GLY A 59 6.47 -4.72 9.33
C GLY A 59 6.75 -3.74 10.47
N ALA A 60 7.48 -2.66 10.19
CA ALA A 60 7.80 -1.60 11.15
C ALA A 60 7.34 -0.23 10.63
N GLN A 61 7.47 0.80 11.47
CA GLN A 61 7.21 2.19 11.07
C GLN A 61 8.02 2.58 9.83
N VAL A 62 7.37 3.25 8.87
CA VAL A 62 7.98 3.65 7.59
C VAL A 62 9.30 4.42 7.78
N GLY A 63 10.29 4.11 6.95
CA GLY A 63 11.60 4.77 6.97
C GLY A 63 12.57 4.23 8.03
N ARG A 64 12.18 3.22 8.83
CA ARG A 64 13.10 2.51 9.72
C ARG A 64 14.04 1.63 8.90
N TYR A 65 15.34 1.82 9.04
CA TYR A 65 16.34 0.98 8.36
C TYR A 65 16.38 -0.44 8.92
N ARG A 66 16.71 -1.40 8.05
CA ARG A 66 17.10 -2.76 8.45
C ARG A 66 18.40 -2.74 9.24
N ALA A 67 18.63 -3.74 10.07
CA ALA A 67 19.91 -3.92 10.75
C ALA A 67 21.06 -3.97 9.72
N GLY A 68 22.11 -3.17 9.94
CA GLY A 68 23.26 -3.05 9.02
C GLY A 68 23.07 -2.08 7.83
N TYR A 69 21.93 -1.38 7.76
CA TYR A 69 21.63 -0.41 6.70
C TYR A 69 21.44 1.03 7.22
N ALA A 70 21.54 1.27 8.53
CA ALA A 70 21.33 2.59 9.13
C ALA A 70 22.23 3.69 8.52
N ASP A 71 23.44 3.32 8.12
CA ASP A 71 24.43 4.24 7.56
C ASP A 71 24.03 4.86 6.21
N TYR A 72 23.05 4.28 5.49
CA TYR A 72 22.48 4.94 4.32
C TYR A 72 21.84 6.29 4.68
N GLY A 73 21.35 6.42 5.91
CA GLY A 73 20.87 7.69 6.43
C GLY A 73 21.97 8.76 6.47
N GLU A 74 23.17 8.42 6.92
CA GLU A 74 24.32 9.33 6.95
C GLU A 74 24.76 9.73 5.53
N LEU A 75 24.75 8.77 4.60
CA LEU A 75 25.05 9.03 3.19
C LEU A 75 24.07 10.04 2.58
N PHE A 76 22.76 9.81 2.76
CA PHE A 76 21.72 10.69 2.22
C PHE A 76 21.76 12.08 2.87
N ASP A 77 21.99 12.15 4.19
CA ASP A 77 22.09 13.42 4.90
C ASP A 77 23.32 14.23 4.43
N THR A 78 24.48 13.57 4.31
CA THR A 78 25.73 14.19 3.88
C THR A 78 25.63 14.73 2.46
N LEU A 79 25.24 13.90 1.49
CA LEU A 79 25.13 14.34 0.10
C LEU A 79 23.98 15.34 -0.10
N GLY A 80 22.88 15.21 0.66
CA GLY A 80 21.76 16.14 0.56
C GLY A 80 22.05 17.54 1.12
N ARG A 81 22.90 17.65 2.15
CA ARG A 81 23.25 18.95 2.77
C ARG A 81 24.41 19.65 2.10
N MET A 82 25.44 18.90 1.72
CA MET A 82 26.72 19.49 1.30
C MET A 82 26.64 20.08 -0.11
N ASN A 83 27.54 21.01 -0.43
CA ASN A 83 27.68 21.51 -1.80
C ASN A 83 28.57 20.53 -2.58
N HIS A 84 28.07 20.07 -3.73
CA HIS A 84 28.82 19.27 -4.69
C HIS A 84 28.26 19.48 -6.10
N GLN A 85 29.02 19.11 -7.12
CA GLN A 85 28.62 19.28 -8.53
C GLN A 85 28.01 18.01 -9.15
N SER A 86 27.81 16.99 -8.32
CA SER A 86 27.17 15.71 -8.69
C SER A 86 25.66 15.70 -8.43
N CYS A 87 24.98 14.66 -8.92
CA CYS A 87 23.56 14.40 -8.69
C CYS A 87 23.38 12.97 -8.16
N LEU A 88 22.56 12.82 -7.11
CA LEU A 88 22.09 11.55 -6.58
C LEU A 88 20.59 11.42 -6.87
N LEU A 89 20.21 10.44 -7.68
CA LEU A 89 18.83 10.08 -7.96
C LEU A 89 18.46 8.81 -7.19
N LEU A 90 17.38 8.89 -6.41
CA LEU A 90 16.81 7.76 -5.68
C LEU A 90 15.47 7.40 -6.30
N THR A 91 15.24 6.12 -6.59
CA THR A 91 13.88 5.60 -6.80
C THR A 91 13.45 4.84 -5.54
N SER A 92 12.21 5.02 -5.13
CA SER A 92 11.69 4.34 -3.94
C SER A 92 10.18 4.31 -3.90
N ARG A 93 9.60 3.23 -3.38
CA ARG A 93 8.19 3.20 -2.95
C ARG A 93 7.97 3.83 -1.57
N GLU A 94 9.01 3.83 -0.74
CA GLU A 94 9.00 4.40 0.62
C GLU A 94 9.93 5.61 0.69
N LYS A 95 9.39 6.79 1.01
CA LYS A 95 10.23 7.99 1.13
C LYS A 95 11.18 7.86 2.35
N PRO A 96 12.52 7.97 2.17
CA PRO A 96 13.45 7.97 3.29
C PRO A 96 13.23 9.16 4.24
N THR A 97 13.46 8.97 5.54
CA THR A 97 13.27 10.04 6.54
C THR A 97 14.18 11.24 6.26
N GLN A 98 15.44 11.01 5.88
CA GLN A 98 16.39 12.08 5.57
C GLN A 98 15.93 12.94 4.39
N ILE A 99 15.41 12.30 3.33
CA ILE A 99 14.86 13.02 2.18
C ILE A 99 13.65 13.88 2.60
N SER A 100 12.79 13.34 3.47
CA SER A 100 11.64 14.10 4.02
C SER A 100 12.05 15.31 4.84
N GLN A 101 13.21 15.26 5.51
CA GLN A 101 13.73 16.36 6.34
C GLN A 101 14.46 17.43 5.52
N LEU A 102 15.04 17.04 4.38
CA LEU A 102 15.88 17.91 3.55
C LEU A 102 15.13 18.51 2.35
N GLU A 103 14.00 17.94 1.95
CA GLU A 103 13.24 18.41 0.78
C GLU A 103 12.64 19.81 0.97
N GLY A 104 12.62 20.61 -0.09
CA GLY A 104 12.04 21.96 -0.06
C GLY A 104 12.02 22.63 -1.44
N VAL A 105 11.22 23.68 -1.60
CA VAL A 105 11.01 24.38 -2.90
C VAL A 105 12.29 25.05 -3.40
N ASP A 106 13.15 25.52 -2.50
CA ASP A 106 14.45 26.11 -2.83
C ASP A 106 15.61 25.25 -2.30
N ALA A 107 15.32 24.04 -1.82
CA ALA A 107 16.31 23.11 -1.29
C ALA A 107 17.00 22.33 -2.42
N LYS A 108 18.19 21.80 -2.11
CA LYS A 108 18.96 20.92 -3.00
C LYS A 108 18.31 19.55 -3.17
N VAL A 109 17.61 19.08 -2.14
CA VAL A 109 16.90 17.81 -2.14
C VAL A 109 15.47 18.04 -2.61
N ARG A 110 15.03 17.25 -3.58
CA ARG A 110 13.70 17.34 -4.18
C ARG A 110 13.10 15.95 -4.30
N THR A 111 11.78 15.86 -4.12
CA THR A 111 11.01 14.65 -4.38
C THR A 111 10.07 14.91 -5.55
N LEU A 112 10.06 13.99 -6.51
CA LEU A 112 9.03 13.90 -7.53
C LEU A 112 8.14 12.68 -7.23
N MET A 113 6.88 12.93 -6.87
CA MET A 113 5.89 11.87 -6.78
C MET A 113 5.41 11.55 -8.20
N LEU A 114 5.60 10.32 -8.66
CA LEU A 114 5.15 9.90 -9.98
C LEU A 114 3.64 9.62 -9.95
N PRO A 115 2.82 10.40 -10.68
CA PRO A 115 1.41 10.06 -10.84
C PRO A 115 1.26 8.83 -11.75
N GLY A 116 0.07 8.25 -11.75
CA GLY A 116 -0.32 7.31 -12.80
C GLY A 116 -0.36 7.99 -14.17
N LEU A 117 -0.25 7.18 -15.23
CA LEU A 117 -0.43 7.62 -16.61
C LEU A 117 -1.83 8.18 -16.83
N ASP A 118 -1.93 9.15 -17.74
CA ASP A 118 -3.22 9.59 -18.25
C ASP A 118 -3.82 8.55 -19.23
N ALA A 119 -5.09 8.77 -19.57
CA ALA A 119 -5.82 7.87 -20.46
C ALA A 119 -5.18 7.73 -21.84
N ILE A 120 -4.54 8.78 -22.37
CA ILE A 120 -3.93 8.76 -23.71
C ILE A 120 -2.68 7.88 -23.69
N ALA A 121 -1.80 8.07 -22.70
CA ALA A 121 -0.62 7.24 -22.51
C ALA A 121 -1.00 5.77 -22.22
N GLY A 122 -2.06 5.53 -21.47
CA GLY A 122 -2.60 4.18 -21.26
C GLY A 122 -3.08 3.52 -22.56
N GLN A 123 -3.81 4.25 -23.42
CA GLN A 123 -4.25 3.74 -24.73
C GLN A 123 -3.06 3.45 -25.63
N GLN A 124 -2.02 4.27 -25.57
CA GLN A 124 -0.82 4.07 -26.37
C GLN A 124 -0.13 2.75 -26.02
N ILE A 125 -0.11 2.32 -24.75
CA ILE A 125 0.44 1.02 -24.36
C ILE A 125 -0.32 -0.14 -25.04
N PHE A 126 -1.65 -0.04 -25.14
CA PHE A 126 -2.47 -1.05 -25.83
C PHE A 126 -2.20 -1.03 -27.34
N ALA A 127 -2.14 0.16 -27.95
CA ALA A 127 -1.85 0.33 -29.36
C ALA A 127 -0.46 -0.24 -29.74
N ASP A 128 0.57 0.09 -28.96
CA ASP A 128 1.94 -0.41 -29.15
C ASP A 128 2.02 -1.93 -29.04
N ARG A 129 1.11 -2.55 -28.27
CA ARG A 129 1.01 -4.00 -28.11
C ARG A 129 0.24 -4.69 -29.23
N GLY A 130 -0.42 -3.93 -30.12
CA GLY A 130 -1.23 -4.43 -31.23
C GLY A 130 -2.72 -4.57 -30.94
N CYS A 131 -3.20 -4.08 -29.79
CA CYS A 131 -4.62 -4.16 -29.44
C CYS A 131 -5.47 -3.23 -30.32
N LYS A 132 -6.69 -3.68 -30.61
CA LYS A 132 -7.68 -2.92 -31.37
C LYS A 132 -8.13 -1.68 -30.58
N PRO A 133 -8.47 -0.56 -31.24
CA PRO A 133 -8.98 0.62 -30.57
C PRO A 133 -10.25 0.34 -29.77
N VAL A 134 -10.36 0.95 -28.59
CA VAL A 134 -11.49 0.81 -27.67
C VAL A 134 -12.30 2.11 -27.66
N VAL A 135 -13.62 2.02 -27.61
CA VAL A 135 -14.45 3.22 -27.52
C VAL A 135 -14.25 3.92 -26.16
N PRO A 136 -14.39 5.27 -26.08
CA PRO A 136 -14.04 6.02 -24.87
C PRO A 136 -14.72 5.55 -23.58
N LEU A 137 -15.99 5.12 -23.67
CA LEU A 137 -16.76 4.66 -22.50
C LEU A 137 -16.21 3.34 -21.93
N GLU A 138 -15.84 2.41 -22.81
CA GLU A 138 -15.26 1.12 -22.46
C GLU A 138 -13.81 1.28 -21.98
N TRP A 139 -13.06 2.18 -22.62
CA TRP A 139 -11.72 2.53 -22.17
C TRP A 139 -11.74 3.08 -20.74
N ALA A 140 -12.75 3.87 -20.38
CA ALA A 140 -12.89 4.38 -19.00
C ALA A 140 -13.04 3.26 -17.95
N GLU A 141 -13.47 2.05 -18.32
CA GLU A 141 -13.45 0.89 -17.42
C GLU A 141 -12.04 0.32 -17.26
N VAL A 142 -11.28 0.19 -18.35
CA VAL A 142 -9.87 -0.26 -18.34
C VAL A 142 -9.01 0.72 -17.56
N ASP A 143 -9.11 2.00 -17.88
CA ASP A 143 -8.37 3.08 -17.21
C ASP A 143 -8.67 3.13 -15.72
N ARG A 144 -9.96 3.01 -15.34
CA ARG A 144 -10.36 2.91 -13.94
C ARG A 144 -9.79 1.67 -13.28
N TYR A 145 -9.74 0.52 -13.94
CA TYR A 145 -9.16 -0.68 -13.35
C TYR A 145 -7.65 -0.54 -13.13
N CYS A 146 -6.91 -0.07 -14.14
CA CYS A 146 -5.47 0.13 -14.06
C CYS A 146 -5.07 1.27 -13.12
N GLY A 147 -5.92 2.29 -12.96
CA GLY A 147 -5.63 3.45 -12.13
C GLY A 147 -4.38 4.21 -12.56
N GLY A 148 -4.11 4.27 -13.86
CA GLY A 148 -2.89 4.87 -14.42
C GLY A 148 -1.61 4.04 -14.25
N ASN A 149 -1.68 2.80 -13.75
CA ASN A 149 -0.49 1.98 -13.54
C ASN A 149 0.04 1.41 -14.89
N PRO A 150 1.28 1.77 -15.32
CA PRO A 150 1.84 1.30 -16.58
C PRO A 150 1.94 -0.22 -16.69
N LEU A 151 2.36 -0.89 -15.60
CA LEU A 151 2.54 -2.35 -15.57
C LEU A 151 1.19 -3.06 -15.74
N ALA A 152 0.13 -2.52 -15.14
CA ALA A 152 -1.21 -3.06 -15.30
C ALA A 152 -1.68 -2.97 -16.76
N PHE A 153 -1.51 -1.80 -17.39
CA PHE A 153 -1.82 -1.64 -18.81
C PHE A 153 -1.03 -2.63 -19.66
N GLN A 154 0.28 -2.78 -19.40
CA GLN A 154 1.13 -3.71 -20.15
C GLN A 154 0.68 -5.17 -20.02
N LEU A 155 0.36 -5.61 -18.80
CA LEU A 155 -0.08 -6.99 -18.55
C LEU A 155 -1.45 -7.27 -19.16
N ILE A 156 -2.40 -6.34 -19.05
CA ILE A 156 -3.71 -6.48 -19.69
C ILE A 156 -3.56 -6.47 -21.21
N ALA A 157 -2.81 -5.51 -21.78
CA ALA A 157 -2.59 -5.43 -23.21
C ALA A 157 -1.92 -6.71 -23.75
N ALA A 158 -0.93 -7.24 -23.02
CA ALA A 158 -0.30 -8.50 -23.37
C ALA A 158 -1.29 -9.67 -23.36
N ALA A 159 -2.11 -9.78 -22.31
CA ALA A 159 -3.13 -10.82 -22.20
C ALA A 159 -4.18 -10.70 -23.31
N VAL A 160 -4.71 -9.50 -23.57
CA VAL A 160 -5.66 -9.24 -24.67
C VAL A 160 -5.07 -9.66 -26.01
N GLN A 161 -3.81 -9.30 -26.26
CA GLN A 161 -3.16 -9.67 -27.51
C GLN A 161 -3.00 -11.19 -27.65
N GLU A 162 -2.67 -11.88 -26.56
CA GLU A 162 -2.39 -13.31 -26.56
C GLU A 162 -3.65 -14.18 -26.64
N VAL A 163 -4.71 -13.81 -25.92
CA VAL A 163 -5.92 -14.65 -25.77
C VAL A 163 -7.10 -14.21 -26.62
N ALA A 164 -7.14 -12.95 -27.04
CA ALA A 164 -8.28 -12.34 -27.74
C ALA A 164 -7.88 -11.66 -29.08
N ASP A 165 -6.67 -11.94 -29.59
CA ASP A 165 -6.16 -11.37 -30.85
C ASP A 165 -6.35 -9.84 -30.94
N GLY A 166 -6.04 -9.17 -29.83
CA GLY A 166 -6.13 -7.73 -29.69
C GLY A 166 -7.53 -7.17 -29.44
N ASP A 167 -8.59 -7.99 -29.36
CA ASP A 167 -9.95 -7.51 -29.04
C ASP A 167 -10.13 -7.30 -27.53
N VAL A 168 -10.04 -6.04 -27.10
CA VAL A 168 -10.21 -5.64 -25.70
C VAL A 168 -11.63 -5.92 -25.20
N SER A 169 -12.62 -6.07 -26.10
CA SER A 169 -14.01 -6.33 -25.70
C SER A 169 -14.15 -7.63 -24.91
N GLU A 170 -13.30 -8.62 -25.19
CA GLU A 170 -13.34 -9.94 -24.58
C GLU A 170 -12.95 -9.95 -23.11
N ILE A 171 -12.22 -8.93 -22.62
CA ILE A 171 -11.81 -8.87 -21.22
C ILE A 171 -12.86 -8.23 -20.30
N PHE A 172 -13.83 -7.47 -20.83
CA PHE A 172 -14.81 -6.77 -20.00
C PHE A 172 -15.64 -7.66 -19.08
N PRO A 173 -16.10 -8.87 -19.49
CA PRO A 173 -16.76 -9.79 -18.59
C PRO A 173 -15.91 -10.15 -17.36
N TYR A 174 -14.59 -10.34 -17.56
CA TYR A 174 -13.65 -10.67 -16.49
C TYR A 174 -13.31 -9.44 -15.63
N LEU A 175 -13.15 -8.27 -16.26
CA LEU A 175 -12.92 -6.99 -15.58
C LEU A 175 -14.08 -6.66 -14.66
N ARG A 176 -15.31 -6.70 -15.17
CA ARG A 176 -16.55 -6.40 -14.41
C ARG A 176 -16.84 -7.44 -13.33
N ALA A 177 -16.40 -8.68 -13.54
CA ALA A 177 -16.49 -9.75 -12.55
C ALA A 177 -15.33 -9.75 -11.53
N ASN A 178 -14.34 -8.85 -11.68
CA ASN A 178 -13.14 -8.80 -10.85
C ASN A 178 -12.39 -10.16 -10.84
N LYS A 179 -12.18 -10.69 -12.05
CA LYS A 179 -11.54 -12.00 -12.32
C LYS A 179 -10.34 -11.87 -13.26
N LEU A 180 -9.84 -10.65 -13.46
CA LEU A 180 -8.63 -10.38 -14.21
C LEU A 180 -7.42 -10.74 -13.34
N GLY A 181 -7.14 -12.04 -13.22
CA GLY A 181 -6.08 -12.58 -12.38
C GLY A 181 -4.70 -12.29 -12.96
N PHE A 182 -4.07 -11.19 -12.56
CA PHE A 182 -2.68 -10.88 -12.92
C PHE A 182 -1.74 -11.27 -11.78
N ALA A 183 -1.23 -12.50 -11.84
CA ALA A 183 -0.35 -13.07 -10.82
C ALA A 183 0.88 -12.18 -10.51
N ASP A 184 1.48 -11.58 -11.53
CA ASP A 184 2.68 -10.74 -11.36
C ASP A 184 2.40 -9.47 -10.55
N ILE A 185 1.24 -8.84 -10.74
CA ILE A 185 0.84 -7.68 -9.94
C ILE A 185 0.55 -8.12 -8.50
N HIS A 186 -0.09 -9.28 -8.32
CA HIS A 186 -0.34 -9.82 -6.99
C HIS A 186 0.96 -10.12 -6.23
N ILE A 187 2.01 -10.62 -6.88
CA ILE A 187 3.33 -10.81 -6.25
C ILE A 187 3.88 -9.47 -5.75
N LEU A 188 3.83 -8.43 -6.58
CA LEU A 188 4.30 -7.10 -6.18
C LEU A 188 3.46 -6.51 -5.04
N LEU A 189 2.14 -6.67 -5.07
CA LEU A 189 1.23 -6.22 -4.02
C LEU A 189 1.42 -7.01 -2.72
N GLU A 190 1.71 -8.31 -2.81
CA GLU A 190 2.04 -9.16 -1.66
C GLU A 190 3.31 -8.66 -0.96
N GLN A 191 4.37 -8.40 -1.73
CA GLN A 191 5.60 -7.84 -1.19
C GLN A 191 5.37 -6.50 -0.48
N GLN A 192 4.47 -5.65 -0.98
CA GLN A 192 4.12 -4.41 -0.29
C GLN A 192 3.24 -4.64 0.94
N TRP A 193 2.32 -5.62 0.88
CA TRP A 193 1.43 -5.98 1.97
C TRP A 193 2.18 -6.52 3.19
N GLU A 194 3.15 -7.40 2.98
CA GLU A 194 4.01 -7.97 4.04
C GLU A 194 4.85 -6.90 4.75
N ARG A 195 5.09 -5.76 4.09
CA ARG A 195 5.82 -4.65 4.69
C ARG A 195 4.96 -3.76 5.58
N LEU A 196 3.63 -3.86 5.50
CA LEU A 196 2.71 -3.09 6.32
C LEU A 196 2.69 -3.61 7.76
N THR A 197 2.49 -2.69 8.71
CA THR A 197 2.14 -3.00 10.10
C THR A 197 0.70 -3.50 10.19
N SER A 198 0.36 -4.15 11.30
CA SER A 198 -1.00 -4.61 11.59
C SER A 198 -2.04 -3.48 11.52
N GLU A 199 -1.67 -2.29 12.00
CA GLU A 199 -2.51 -1.10 12.04
C GLU A 199 -2.73 -0.55 10.63
N GLU A 200 -1.67 -0.51 9.82
CA GLU A 200 -1.75 -0.14 8.41
C GLU A 200 -2.68 -1.10 7.65
N GLN A 201 -2.55 -2.42 7.86
CA GLN A 201 -3.42 -3.42 7.24
C GLN A 201 -4.89 -3.24 7.64
N GLN A 202 -5.19 -2.94 8.90
CA GLN A 202 -6.56 -2.65 9.35
C GLN A 202 -7.15 -1.44 8.63
N VAL A 203 -6.41 -0.33 8.51
CA VAL A 203 -6.87 0.84 7.75
C VAL A 203 -7.09 0.49 6.27
N MET A 204 -6.21 -0.32 5.67
CA MET A 204 -6.38 -0.78 4.28
C MET A 204 -7.67 -1.58 4.10
N TYR A 205 -8.02 -2.48 5.03
CA TYR A 205 -9.28 -3.22 4.99
C TYR A 205 -10.49 -2.29 5.07
N TRP A 206 -10.48 -1.29 5.95
CA TRP A 206 -11.55 -0.30 6.03
C TRP A 206 -11.75 0.47 4.73
N LEU A 207 -10.65 0.94 4.11
CA LEU A 207 -10.71 1.61 2.81
C LEU A 207 -11.26 0.67 1.71
N ALA A 208 -10.90 -0.62 1.75
CA ALA A 208 -11.42 -1.61 0.82
C ALA A 208 -12.90 -1.93 1.02
N ILE A 209 -13.40 -1.96 2.27
CA ILE A 209 -14.82 -2.19 2.59
C ILE A 209 -15.67 -0.96 2.23
N GLY A 210 -15.15 0.23 2.51
CA GLY A 210 -15.83 1.50 2.23
C GLY A 210 -16.06 1.73 0.73
N ARG A 211 -15.15 1.24 -0.13
CA ARG A 211 -15.20 1.34 -1.61
C ARG A 211 -15.27 2.77 -2.18
N GLU A 212 -15.22 3.78 -1.32
CA GLU A 212 -15.22 5.20 -1.65
C GLU A 212 -14.09 5.91 -0.90
N PRO A 213 -13.66 7.09 -1.38
CA PRO A 213 -12.77 7.94 -0.62
C PRO A 213 -13.37 8.30 0.74
N MET A 214 -12.69 7.92 1.82
CA MET A 214 -13.13 8.16 3.20
C MET A 214 -12.39 9.35 3.79
N SER A 215 -13.04 10.17 4.62
CA SER A 215 -12.34 11.19 5.42
C SER A 215 -11.75 10.59 6.71
N ILE A 216 -10.91 11.35 7.43
CA ILE A 216 -10.40 10.94 8.75
C ILE A 216 -11.59 10.73 9.70
N ALA A 217 -12.59 11.62 9.68
CA ALA A 217 -13.75 11.50 10.55
C ALA A 217 -14.56 10.22 10.26
N ASP A 218 -14.69 9.84 8.99
CA ASP A 218 -15.36 8.60 8.60
C ASP A 218 -14.57 7.38 9.06
N LEU A 219 -13.24 7.39 8.89
CA LEU A 219 -12.35 6.34 9.36
C LEU A 219 -12.34 6.24 10.88
N GLU A 220 -12.30 7.36 11.61
CA GLU A 220 -12.40 7.39 13.08
C GLU A 220 -13.74 6.81 13.53
N THR A 221 -14.85 7.23 12.93
CA THR A 221 -16.18 6.70 13.26
C THR A 221 -16.28 5.20 12.96
N ALA A 222 -15.67 4.73 11.88
CA ALA A 222 -15.62 3.32 11.53
C ALA A 222 -14.73 2.50 12.49
N LEU A 223 -13.60 3.06 12.91
CA LEU A 223 -12.63 2.43 13.79
C LEU A 223 -13.04 2.47 15.27
N HIS A 224 -13.74 3.52 15.73
CA HIS A 224 -14.07 3.75 17.15
C HIS A 224 -14.86 2.60 17.84
N PRO A 225 -15.79 1.89 17.18
CA PRO A 225 -16.47 0.72 17.76
C PRO A 225 -15.61 -0.55 17.82
N ALA A 226 -14.53 -0.60 17.04
CA ALA A 226 -13.66 -1.76 16.80
C ALA A 226 -12.33 -1.70 17.58
N TRP A 227 -11.82 -0.49 17.76
CA TRP A 227 -10.48 -0.18 18.27
C TRP A 227 -10.37 -0.20 19.81
N ASN A 228 -11.45 0.21 20.49
CA ASN A 228 -11.50 0.29 21.95
C ASN A 228 -12.03 -0.98 22.65
N ARG A 229 -12.33 -2.04 21.89
CA ARG A 229 -12.69 -3.33 22.50
C ARG A 229 -11.41 -4.12 22.74
N GLN A 230 -10.86 -4.06 23.95
CA GLN A 230 -9.98 -5.13 24.39
C GLN A 230 -10.75 -6.45 24.30
N PRO A 231 -10.13 -7.56 23.84
CA PRO A 231 -10.72 -8.86 24.08
C PRO A 231 -10.88 -9.04 25.60
N PRO A 232 -12.02 -9.55 26.09
CA PRO A 232 -12.18 -9.91 27.50
C PRO A 232 -11.20 -11.05 27.77
N GLY A 233 -10.09 -10.70 28.38
CA GLY A 233 -9.03 -11.62 28.77
C GLY A 233 -8.82 -11.53 30.27
N ASN A 234 -8.86 -12.70 30.91
CA ASN A 234 -8.44 -13.00 32.28
C ASN A 234 -7.52 -11.95 32.92
N LEU A 235 -7.96 -11.47 34.09
CA LEU A 235 -7.09 -11.00 35.14
C LEU A 235 -6.15 -12.14 35.53
N ASP A 236 -5.00 -12.20 34.88
CA ASP A 236 -3.70 -12.58 35.45
C ASP A 236 -2.80 -13.14 34.34
N ARG A 237 -1.73 -12.38 34.06
CA ARG A 237 -0.52 -12.79 33.34
C ARG A 237 -0.60 -12.90 31.82
N ILE A 238 -0.66 -11.76 31.13
CA ILE A 238 0.09 -11.54 29.88
C ILE A 238 0.56 -10.07 29.88
N GLU A 239 1.84 -9.84 29.61
CA GLU A 239 2.42 -8.50 29.41
C GLU A 239 1.65 -7.72 28.33
N PRO A 240 1.55 -6.37 28.43
CA PRO A 240 0.72 -5.57 27.55
C PRO A 240 1.32 -5.55 26.13
N GLN A 241 0.84 -6.45 25.26
CA GLN A 241 1.11 -6.36 23.83
C GLN A 241 -0.17 -6.04 23.07
N SER A 242 -0.17 -4.81 22.53
CA SER A 242 -0.93 -4.35 21.36
C SER A 242 -2.45 -4.16 21.50
N GLY A 243 -2.87 -3.43 22.54
CA GLY A 243 -3.77 -2.29 22.30
C GLY A 243 -2.88 -1.12 21.91
N LEU A 244 -3.28 -0.32 20.93
CA LEU A 244 -2.39 0.60 20.23
C LEU A 244 -1.40 1.38 21.08
N GLY A 245 -0.12 1.12 20.84
CA GLY A 245 0.94 2.01 21.23
C GLY A 245 0.84 3.29 20.43
N ASN A 246 0.12 4.30 20.95
CA ASN A 246 0.25 5.74 20.68
C ASN A 246 0.29 6.25 19.20
N SER A 247 0.09 5.43 18.18
CA SER A 247 0.01 5.91 16.79
C SER A 247 -1.39 6.45 16.52
N SER A 248 -1.53 7.78 16.47
CA SER A 248 -2.73 8.44 15.96
C SER A 248 -3.08 7.88 14.57
N LEU A 249 -4.37 7.74 14.21
CA LEU A 249 -4.81 7.37 12.86
C LEU A 249 -4.09 8.22 11.79
N LEU A 250 -3.82 9.48 12.11
CA LEU A 250 -3.03 10.38 11.27
C LEU A 250 -1.63 9.81 10.97
N THR A 251 -0.95 9.24 11.96
CA THR A 251 0.37 8.59 11.80
C THR A 251 0.28 7.37 10.88
N VAL A 252 -0.78 6.56 11.01
CA VAL A 252 -1.00 5.40 10.13
C VAL A 252 -1.24 5.86 8.69
N LEU A 253 -2.11 6.84 8.48
CA LEU A 253 -2.38 7.41 7.15
C LEU A 253 -1.14 8.09 6.54
N GLN A 254 -0.34 8.79 7.36
CA GLN A 254 0.94 9.35 6.93
C GLN A 254 1.91 8.24 6.51
N SER A 255 1.95 7.14 7.25
CA SER A 255 2.81 5.99 6.96
C SER A 255 2.42 5.34 5.62
N LEU A 256 1.14 5.00 5.46
CA LEU A 256 0.58 4.47 4.20
C LEU A 256 0.84 5.41 3.01
N ARG A 257 0.68 6.73 3.21
CA ARG A 257 0.98 7.72 2.16
C ARG A 257 2.47 7.75 1.80
N ARG A 258 3.37 7.64 2.78
CA ARG A 258 4.82 7.59 2.54
C ARG A 258 5.27 6.32 1.82
N ARG A 259 4.49 5.25 1.91
CA ARG A 259 4.64 4.00 1.15
C ARG A 259 3.96 4.05 -0.23
N SER A 260 3.36 5.17 -0.60
CA SER A 260 2.67 5.39 -1.88
C SER A 260 1.56 4.37 -2.20
N ILE A 261 0.98 3.72 -1.17
CA ILE A 261 -0.01 2.64 -1.36
C ILE A 261 -1.47 3.14 -1.31
N ILE A 262 -1.69 4.31 -0.71
CA ILE A 262 -2.99 5.00 -0.69
C ILE A 262 -2.96 6.27 -1.54
N ALA A 263 -4.07 6.59 -2.17
CA ALA A 263 -4.29 7.82 -2.90
C ALA A 263 -4.97 8.87 -2.00
N THR A 264 -4.69 10.14 -2.26
CA THR A 264 -5.40 11.28 -1.64
C THR A 264 -6.08 12.09 -2.72
N SER A 265 -7.40 12.23 -2.61
CA SER A 265 -8.16 13.15 -3.48
C SER A 265 -8.37 14.45 -2.73
N SER A 266 -7.65 15.50 -3.16
CA SER A 266 -7.94 16.87 -2.73
C SER A 266 -9.01 17.43 -3.66
N GLY A 267 -10.29 17.30 -3.30
CA GLY A 267 -11.37 18.09 -3.91
C GLY A 267 -11.65 17.85 -5.40
N SER A 268 -11.65 16.61 -5.88
CA SER A 268 -12.19 16.28 -7.21
C SER A 268 -12.69 14.84 -7.25
N VAL A 269 -13.95 14.62 -6.85
CA VAL A 269 -14.67 13.36 -7.12
C VAL A 269 -16.08 13.71 -7.63
N GLY A 270 -16.19 14.22 -8.85
CA GLY A 270 -17.47 14.53 -9.48
C GLY A 270 -18.24 15.71 -8.85
N LEU A 271 -19.11 16.34 -9.65
CA LEU A 271 -19.90 17.52 -9.23
C LEU A 271 -20.72 17.30 -7.94
N ALA A 272 -21.08 16.05 -7.61
CA ALA A 272 -21.82 15.72 -6.41
C ALA A 272 -20.98 15.83 -5.11
N SER A 273 -19.69 15.47 -5.11
CA SER A 273 -18.86 15.56 -3.90
C SER A 273 -18.28 16.96 -3.64
N VAL A 274 -18.24 17.80 -4.68
CA VAL A 274 -17.69 19.17 -4.63
C VAL A 274 -18.57 20.11 -3.80
N LEU A 275 -19.86 19.81 -3.65
CA LEU A 275 -20.81 20.66 -2.94
C LEU A 275 -20.89 20.34 -1.44
N GLU A 276 -20.69 19.08 -1.03
CA GLU A 276 -20.83 18.67 0.38
C GLU A 276 -19.51 18.65 1.16
N ASN A 277 -18.35 18.50 0.50
CA ASN A 277 -17.08 18.19 1.17
C ASN A 277 -15.91 19.11 0.79
N ARG A 278 -16.15 20.42 0.62
CA ARG A 278 -15.07 21.40 0.35
C ARG A 278 -14.02 21.38 1.46
N GLY A 279 -12.77 21.07 1.10
CA GLY A 279 -11.59 21.27 1.94
C GLY A 279 -11.12 20.09 2.78
N LYS A 280 -11.82 18.95 2.80
CA LYS A 280 -11.35 17.75 3.51
C LYS A 280 -10.58 16.82 2.58
N GLN A 281 -9.40 16.39 3.01
CA GLN A 281 -8.67 15.31 2.32
C GLN A 281 -9.48 14.02 2.46
N HIS A 282 -9.56 13.26 1.38
CA HIS A 282 -10.16 11.93 1.39
C HIS A 282 -9.12 10.92 0.95
N TRP A 283 -9.10 9.77 1.61
CA TRP A 283 -8.18 8.67 1.38
C TRP A 283 -8.90 7.54 0.69
N SER A 284 -8.26 6.95 -0.32
CA SER A 284 -8.77 5.79 -1.04
C SER A 284 -7.64 4.86 -1.43
N LEU A 285 -8.01 3.64 -1.81
CA LEU A 285 -7.09 2.70 -2.46
C LEU A 285 -7.12 2.92 -3.97
N GLN A 286 -5.97 2.74 -4.61
CA GLN A 286 -5.95 2.58 -6.06
C GLN A 286 -6.75 1.31 -6.43
N PRO A 287 -7.45 1.26 -7.57
CA PRO A 287 -8.40 0.19 -7.87
C PRO A 287 -7.83 -1.23 -7.79
N MET A 288 -6.62 -1.48 -8.30
CA MET A 288 -5.96 -2.79 -8.15
C MET A 288 -5.55 -3.11 -6.71
N VAL A 289 -5.09 -2.10 -5.96
CA VAL A 289 -4.79 -2.27 -4.54
C VAL A 289 -6.07 -2.60 -3.78
N MET A 290 -7.18 -1.95 -4.13
CA MET A 290 -8.49 -2.20 -3.54
C MET A 290 -8.97 -3.63 -3.80
N GLU A 291 -8.82 -4.12 -5.02
CA GLU A 291 -9.12 -5.51 -5.39
C GLU A 291 -8.27 -6.52 -4.60
N TYR A 292 -6.96 -6.30 -4.55
CA TYR A 292 -6.04 -7.16 -3.81
C TYR A 292 -6.38 -7.20 -2.31
N VAL A 293 -6.59 -6.03 -1.70
CA VAL A 293 -6.94 -5.94 -0.27
C VAL A 293 -8.32 -6.55 0.00
N THR A 294 -9.29 -6.39 -0.91
CA THR A 294 -10.59 -7.05 -0.81
C THR A 294 -10.43 -8.58 -0.81
N SER A 295 -9.56 -9.11 -1.67
CA SER A 295 -9.27 -10.55 -1.74
C SER A 295 -8.60 -11.05 -0.46
N LYS A 296 -7.62 -10.31 0.07
CA LYS A 296 -6.99 -10.60 1.39
C LYS A 296 -7.99 -10.54 2.54
N PHE A 297 -8.93 -9.60 2.48
CA PHE A 297 -10.00 -9.49 3.48
C PHE A 297 -10.87 -10.75 3.47
N VAL A 298 -11.37 -11.14 2.29
CA VAL A 298 -12.18 -12.35 2.11
C VAL A 298 -11.44 -13.61 2.57
N GLU A 299 -10.17 -13.77 2.19
CA GLU A 299 -9.34 -14.89 2.64
C GLU A 299 -9.24 -14.94 4.16
N ARG A 300 -8.96 -13.79 4.79
CA ARG A 300 -8.78 -13.71 6.23
C ARG A 300 -10.06 -14.02 6.98
N ILE A 301 -11.19 -13.44 6.60
CA ILE A 301 -12.47 -13.71 7.27
C ILE A 301 -12.93 -15.15 7.07
N CYS A 302 -12.68 -15.78 5.91
CA CYS A 302 -13.00 -17.19 5.71
C CYS A 302 -12.18 -18.07 6.67
N THR A 303 -10.88 -17.78 6.79
CA THR A 303 -9.98 -18.49 7.72
C THR A 303 -10.43 -18.32 9.17
N GLU A 304 -10.86 -17.12 9.56
CA GLU A 304 -11.37 -16.85 10.92
C GLU A 304 -12.68 -17.58 11.21
N ILE A 305 -13.58 -17.66 10.22
CA ILE A 305 -14.83 -18.42 10.34
C ILE A 305 -14.52 -19.91 10.48
N GLU A 306 -13.67 -20.46 9.62
CA GLU A 306 -13.28 -21.88 9.66
C GLU A 306 -12.60 -22.26 10.99
N ARG A 307 -11.82 -21.36 11.57
CA ARG A 307 -11.10 -21.57 12.84
C ARG A 307 -11.89 -21.14 14.08
N GLU A 308 -13.09 -20.59 13.92
CA GLU A 308 -13.91 -20.06 15.01
C GLU A 308 -13.19 -18.98 15.86
N GLN A 309 -12.37 -18.15 15.20
CA GLN A 309 -11.56 -17.09 15.81
C GLN A 309 -11.84 -15.75 15.13
N PRO A 310 -13.00 -15.11 15.40
CA PRO A 310 -13.38 -13.85 14.77
C PRO A 310 -12.56 -12.71 15.37
N LEU A 311 -11.42 -12.37 14.76
CA LEU A 311 -10.57 -11.23 15.16
C LEU A 311 -10.90 -10.02 14.27
N LEU A 312 -10.74 -10.19 12.95
CA LEU A 312 -11.08 -9.19 11.97
C LEU A 312 -12.59 -8.99 11.86
N LEU A 313 -13.39 -10.05 12.01
CA LEU A 313 -14.85 -9.96 12.01
C LEU A 313 -15.44 -9.12 13.15
N ASN A 314 -14.71 -8.95 14.26
CA ASN A 314 -15.13 -8.07 15.35
C ASN A 314 -14.90 -6.60 15.05
N THR A 315 -13.96 -6.32 14.16
CA THR A 315 -13.47 -4.98 13.89
C THR A 315 -13.94 -4.45 12.55
N HIS A 316 -14.24 -5.33 11.59
CA HIS A 316 -14.56 -5.00 10.22
C HIS A 316 -15.85 -5.71 9.77
N PRO A 317 -16.88 -4.97 9.36
CA PRO A 317 -18.11 -5.57 8.87
C PRO A 317 -17.89 -6.21 7.49
N ILE A 318 -18.46 -7.40 7.28
CA ILE A 318 -18.50 -8.02 5.93
C ILE A 318 -19.34 -7.16 4.97
N ALA A 319 -20.42 -6.56 5.49
CA ALA A 319 -21.25 -5.56 4.81
C ALA A 319 -21.78 -4.55 5.84
N GLN A 320 -21.77 -3.27 5.49
CA GLN A 320 -22.24 -2.21 6.37
C GLN A 320 -23.77 -2.09 6.29
N ALA A 321 -24.45 -2.23 7.43
CA ALA A 321 -25.92 -2.23 7.49
C ALA A 321 -26.55 -0.89 7.08
N ASN A 322 -25.83 0.21 7.28
CA ASN A 322 -26.26 1.57 6.98
C ASN A 322 -25.62 2.16 5.71
N ALA A 323 -24.96 1.33 4.90
CA ALA A 323 -24.38 1.79 3.64
C ALA A 323 -25.45 2.18 2.61
N LYS A 324 -25.10 3.13 1.74
CA LYS A 324 -25.93 3.47 0.58
C LYS A 324 -26.17 2.23 -0.29
N GLU A 325 -27.32 2.15 -0.94
CA GLU A 325 -27.75 0.92 -1.64
C GLU A 325 -26.73 0.42 -2.68
N TYR A 326 -26.13 1.32 -3.46
CA TYR A 326 -25.10 0.92 -4.43
C TYR A 326 -23.82 0.37 -3.77
N LEU A 327 -23.42 0.91 -2.61
CA LEU A 327 -22.28 0.40 -1.85
C LEU A 327 -22.60 -0.98 -1.28
N ARG A 328 -23.81 -1.14 -0.73
CA ARG A 328 -24.29 -2.43 -0.24
C ARG A 328 -24.29 -3.49 -1.34
N GLN A 329 -24.75 -3.17 -2.54
CA GLN A 329 -24.69 -4.08 -3.69
C GLN A 329 -23.25 -4.43 -4.08
N SER A 330 -22.33 -3.45 -4.03
CA SER A 330 -20.90 -3.67 -4.28
C SER A 330 -20.28 -4.61 -3.23
N GLN A 331 -20.53 -4.37 -1.94
CA GLN A 331 -20.08 -5.20 -0.82
C GLN A 331 -20.65 -6.62 -0.91
N LEU A 332 -21.93 -6.77 -1.26
CA LEU A 332 -22.55 -8.08 -1.49
C LEU A 332 -21.85 -8.85 -2.61
N ARG A 333 -21.58 -8.19 -3.73
CA ARG A 333 -20.97 -8.81 -4.91
C ARG A 333 -19.50 -9.17 -4.69
N LEU A 334 -18.74 -8.29 -4.06
CA LEU A 334 -17.27 -8.38 -3.99
C LEU A 334 -16.73 -8.97 -2.69
N ILE A 335 -17.52 -8.96 -1.60
CA ILE A 335 -17.11 -9.48 -0.30
C ILE A 335 -18.00 -10.67 0.10
N VAL A 336 -19.31 -10.46 0.22
CA VAL A 336 -20.22 -11.47 0.78
C VAL A 336 -20.31 -12.70 -0.12
N LYS A 337 -20.54 -12.51 -1.42
CA LYS A 337 -20.67 -13.64 -2.37
C LYS A 337 -19.39 -14.49 -2.43
N PRO A 338 -18.19 -13.93 -2.65
CA PRO A 338 -16.95 -14.70 -2.61
C PRO A 338 -16.71 -15.42 -1.27
N THR A 339 -17.06 -14.78 -0.15
CA THR A 339 -16.99 -15.42 1.17
C THR A 339 -17.90 -16.63 1.25
N LEU A 340 -19.16 -16.50 0.84
CA LEU A 340 -20.11 -17.62 0.83
C LEU A 340 -19.68 -18.74 -0.12
N ASP A 341 -19.17 -18.39 -1.30
CA ASP A 341 -18.71 -19.38 -2.28
C ASP A 341 -17.52 -20.19 -1.74
N ARG A 342 -16.56 -19.54 -1.05
CA ARG A 342 -15.43 -20.23 -0.40
C ARG A 342 -15.87 -21.09 0.78
N LEU A 343 -16.73 -20.57 1.66
CA LEU A 343 -17.26 -21.32 2.81
C LEU A 343 -18.14 -22.50 2.39
N ARG A 344 -18.75 -22.45 1.20
CA ARG A 344 -19.48 -23.61 0.66
C ARG A 344 -18.57 -24.78 0.36
N THR A 345 -17.34 -24.51 -0.05
CA THR A 345 -16.33 -25.54 -0.30
C THR A 345 -15.79 -26.15 0.99
N SER A 346 -15.63 -25.35 2.05
CA SER A 346 -15.02 -25.82 3.32
C SER A 346 -16.02 -26.31 4.37
N ILE A 347 -17.17 -25.62 4.55
CA ILE A 347 -18.17 -25.93 5.59
C ILE A 347 -19.37 -26.70 5.02
N GLY A 348 -19.75 -26.42 3.76
CA GLY A 348 -20.83 -27.10 3.06
C GLY A 348 -22.03 -26.20 2.74
N ASN A 349 -23.24 -26.70 2.94
CA ASN A 349 -24.44 -26.01 2.45
C ASN A 349 -24.79 -24.73 3.27
N PRO A 350 -25.65 -23.82 2.75
CA PRO A 350 -26.00 -22.57 3.44
C PRO A 350 -26.58 -22.73 4.86
N GLN A 351 -27.26 -23.85 5.15
CA GLN A 351 -27.79 -24.11 6.49
C GLN A 351 -26.66 -24.43 7.48
N GLN A 352 -25.68 -25.25 7.05
CA GLN A 352 -24.49 -25.58 7.84
C GLN A 352 -23.65 -24.32 8.11
N ILE A 353 -23.42 -23.50 7.08
CA ILE A 353 -22.74 -22.20 7.24
C ILE A 353 -23.49 -21.32 8.25
N GLY A 354 -24.81 -21.23 8.14
CA GLY A 354 -25.64 -20.45 9.06
C GLY A 354 -25.59 -20.96 10.50
N GLN A 355 -25.60 -22.28 10.71
CA GLN A 355 -25.42 -22.88 12.04
C GLN A 355 -24.03 -22.59 12.62
N HIS A 356 -23.00 -22.70 11.79
CA HIS A 356 -21.61 -22.42 12.19
C HIS A 356 -21.43 -20.96 12.62
N LEU A 357 -21.93 -20.02 11.83
CA LEU A 357 -21.87 -18.58 12.16
C LEU A 357 -22.67 -18.25 13.44
N ARG A 358 -23.84 -18.87 13.65
CA ARG A 358 -24.61 -18.69 14.90
C ARG A 358 -23.87 -19.21 16.12
N ARG A 359 -23.15 -20.33 15.99
CA ARG A 359 -22.30 -20.87 17.07
C ARG A 359 -21.17 -19.92 17.41
N ILE A 360 -20.44 -19.43 16.41
CA ILE A 360 -19.38 -18.41 16.61
C ILE A 360 -19.95 -17.18 17.32
N LEU A 361 -21.13 -16.69 16.89
CA LEU A 361 -21.78 -15.55 17.51
C LEU A 361 -22.16 -15.81 18.98
N ALA A 362 -22.75 -16.98 19.27
CA ALA A 362 -23.14 -17.36 20.63
C ALA A 362 -21.92 -17.49 21.56
N ASP A 363 -20.87 -18.17 21.11
CA ASP A 363 -19.62 -18.33 21.86
C ASP A 363 -18.95 -16.97 22.11
N TRP A 364 -18.97 -16.10 21.10
CA TRP A 364 -18.44 -14.75 21.24
C TRP A 364 -19.26 -13.89 22.21
N GLN A 365 -20.60 -13.93 22.12
CA GLN A 365 -21.48 -13.24 23.06
C GLN A 365 -21.32 -13.74 24.50
N ALA A 366 -21.07 -15.04 24.68
CA ALA A 366 -20.81 -15.62 25.99
C ALA A 366 -19.45 -15.17 26.57
N ARG A 367 -18.40 -15.12 25.74
CA ARG A 367 -17.07 -14.65 26.16
C ARG A 367 -16.99 -13.14 26.36
N ASN A 368 -17.80 -12.37 25.63
CA ASN A 368 -17.89 -10.91 25.68
C ASN A 368 -19.19 -10.44 26.33
N SER A 369 -19.77 -11.23 27.25
CA SER A 369 -20.99 -10.85 27.94
C SER A 369 -20.80 -9.49 28.59
N PHE A 370 -21.58 -8.51 28.14
CA PHE A 370 -21.55 -7.12 28.57
C PHE A 370 -21.15 -6.97 30.04
N THR A 371 -20.00 -6.36 30.35
CA THR A 371 -19.90 -5.57 31.58
C THR A 371 -20.83 -4.39 31.37
N THR A 372 -22.04 -4.52 31.90
CA THR A 372 -22.98 -3.42 32.08
C THR A 372 -22.26 -2.38 32.93
N GLY A 373 -21.70 -1.34 32.28
CA GLY A 373 -21.34 -0.12 32.98
C GLY A 373 -22.64 0.48 33.51
N VAL A 374 -22.86 0.35 34.81
CA VAL A 374 -23.85 1.15 35.52
C VAL A 374 -23.42 2.61 35.32
N PHE A 375 -24.16 3.37 34.53
CA PHE A 375 -24.13 4.82 34.64
C PHE A 375 -24.89 5.17 35.93
N ASP A 376 -24.18 5.16 37.05
CA ASP A 376 -24.53 5.94 38.22
C ASP A 376 -23.81 7.29 38.07
N GLY A 377 -24.59 8.37 37.98
CA GLY A 377 -24.10 9.75 37.93
C GLY A 377 -24.94 10.65 37.05
#